data_AF-A0A1B9H208-F1
#
_entry.id   AF-A0A1B9H208-F1
#
_cell.length_a   1.000
_cell.length_b   1.000
_cell.length_c   1.000
_cell.angle_alpha   90.00
_cell.angle_beta   90.00
_cell.angle_gamma   90.00
#
_symmetry.space_group_name_H-M   'P 1'
#
loop_
_entity.id
_entity.type
_entity.pdbx_description
1 polymer ?
#
loop_
_entity_poly.entity_id
_entity_poly.type
_entity_poly.pdbx_seq_one_letter_code
_entity_poly.pdbx_strand_id
1 'polypeptide(L)'
;MATASDTNMCIAFTLAGTAIVFSAHHTYKFDKWRCLLPKKKEWFRVLLTWMLMVSTMGIFVWAVGWAGAIPYPSEMFEQKYVNLNVPLMIIFNVAFSIQASLNAEEGLYWYHLMRAVRQPKTARAWQSSSFFYAWIIITIVCTTLQSGVGWVFKRKLDLNDQMAKTMTVHGSIEFAVMLAASIVIWQFPAFLRDVKASGAGPDVRSRLHFYHEANKIRTFFRALFSICMIILGVDGMTDAKRVNMNQ
;
A
#
# COMPACT_ATOMS: atom_id res chain seq x y z
N MET A 1 6.69 13.63 -20.34
CA MET A 1 5.78 12.78 -19.56
C MET A 1 5.90 13.13 -18.09
N ALA A 2 4.94 13.90 -17.58
CA ALA A 2 4.71 13.92 -16.15
C ALA A 2 4.41 12.50 -15.70
N THR A 3 4.92 12.14 -14.54
CA THR A 3 4.47 10.98 -13.77
C THR A 3 2.94 10.95 -13.58
N ALA A 4 2.27 12.10 -13.68
CA ALA A 4 0.82 12.24 -13.74
C ALA A 4 0.33 12.72 -15.12
N SER A 5 -0.02 11.80 -16.02
CA SER A 5 -0.80 12.09 -17.24
C SER A 5 -2.29 11.82 -17.00
N ASP A 6 -3.18 12.44 -17.77
CA ASP A 6 -4.63 12.17 -17.70
C ASP A 6 -4.94 10.69 -17.86
N THR A 7 -4.23 9.99 -18.75
CA THR A 7 -4.37 8.54 -18.93
C THR A 7 -4.04 7.79 -17.63
N ASN A 8 -2.95 8.14 -16.96
CA ASN A 8 -2.56 7.51 -15.69
C ASN A 8 -3.58 7.81 -14.59
N MET A 9 -4.11 9.04 -14.52
CA MET A 9 -5.13 9.42 -13.55
C MET A 9 -6.47 8.72 -13.82
N CYS A 10 -6.88 8.56 -15.07
CA CYS A 10 -8.08 7.80 -15.45
C CYS A 10 -7.96 6.32 -15.10
N ILE A 11 -6.78 5.73 -15.29
CA ILE A 11 -6.51 4.35 -14.86
C ILE A 11 -6.58 4.25 -13.34
N ALA A 12 -5.91 5.14 -12.60
CA ALA A 12 -5.94 5.17 -11.14
C ALA A 12 -7.37 5.36 -10.60
N PHE A 13 -8.16 6.25 -11.21
CA PHE A 13 -9.56 6.48 -10.91
C PHE A 13 -10.39 5.21 -11.09
N THR A 14 -10.25 4.54 -12.25
CA THR A 14 -11.03 3.34 -12.56
C THR A 14 -10.68 2.19 -11.63
N LEU A 15 -9.39 1.98 -11.35
CA LEU A 15 -8.94 0.92 -10.44
C LEU A 15 -9.36 1.19 -9.00
N ALA A 16 -9.21 2.42 -8.50
CA ALA A 16 -9.63 2.77 -7.14
C ALA A 16 -11.16 2.73 -6.99
N GLY A 17 -11.90 3.21 -7.99
CA GLY A 17 -13.37 3.20 -8.00
C GLY A 17 -13.92 1.77 -8.00
N THR A 18 -13.40 0.89 -8.86
CA THR A 18 -13.79 -0.52 -8.88
C THR A 18 -13.43 -1.23 -7.57
N ALA A 19 -12.28 -0.94 -6.96
CA ALA A 19 -11.88 -1.47 -5.66
C ALA A 19 -12.83 -1.00 -4.52
N ILE A 20 -13.27 0.26 -4.52
CA ILE A 20 -14.26 0.77 -3.55
C ILE A 20 -15.59 0.04 -3.72
N VAL A 21 -16.11 -0.04 -4.94
CA VAL A 21 -17.39 -0.71 -5.23
C VAL A 21 -17.32 -2.19 -4.83
N PHE A 22 -16.23 -2.87 -5.17
CA PHE A 22 -16.01 -4.25 -4.76
C PHE A 22 -15.98 -4.39 -3.24
N SER A 23 -15.24 -3.53 -2.53
CA SER A 23 -15.09 -3.60 -1.07
C SER A 23 -16.41 -3.29 -0.36
N ALA A 24 -17.17 -2.32 -0.85
CA ALA A 24 -18.52 -2.00 -0.40
C ALA A 24 -19.49 -3.17 -0.61
N HIS A 25 -19.51 -3.75 -1.80
CA HIS A 25 -20.35 -4.91 -2.10
C HIS A 25 -19.96 -6.13 -1.24
N HIS A 26 -18.66 -6.39 -1.07
CA HIS A 26 -18.16 -7.50 -0.30
C HIS A 26 -18.52 -7.37 1.19
N THR A 27 -18.28 -6.21 1.80
CA THR A 27 -18.62 -5.95 3.21
C THR A 27 -20.13 -6.01 3.45
N TYR A 28 -20.95 -5.52 2.51
CA TYR A 28 -22.40 -5.70 2.56
C TYR A 28 -22.82 -7.18 2.50
N LYS A 29 -22.27 -7.95 1.56
CA LYS A 29 -22.62 -9.37 1.38
C LYS A 29 -22.13 -10.24 2.53
N PHE A 30 -20.98 -9.91 3.11
CA PHE A 30 -20.36 -10.67 4.20
C PHE A 30 -21.22 -10.63 5.47
N ASP A 31 -21.61 -9.44 5.94
CA ASP A 31 -22.38 -9.31 7.18
C ASP A 31 -23.26 -8.05 7.29
N LYS A 32 -23.65 -7.47 6.15
CA LYS A 32 -24.47 -6.24 6.08
C LYS A 32 -23.83 -5.08 6.83
N TRP A 33 -22.52 -4.86 6.63
CA TRP A 33 -21.72 -3.78 7.22
C TRP A 33 -21.45 -3.89 8.73
N ARG A 34 -21.85 -4.98 9.37
CA ARG A 34 -21.63 -5.16 10.80
C ARG A 34 -20.14 -5.29 11.15
N CYS A 35 -19.31 -5.68 10.19
CA CYS A 35 -17.85 -5.79 10.33
C CYS A 35 -17.16 -4.43 10.41
N LEU A 36 -17.84 -3.34 10.04
CA LEU A 36 -17.31 -1.99 10.18
C LEU A 36 -17.53 -1.40 11.57
N LEU A 37 -18.40 -2.01 12.38
CA LEU A 37 -18.76 -1.50 13.69
C LEU A 37 -17.78 -2.03 14.75
N PRO A 38 -17.06 -1.14 15.46
CA PRO A 38 -16.04 -1.56 16.43
C PRO A 38 -16.67 -2.28 17.63
N LYS A 39 -16.28 -3.54 17.82
CA LYS A 39 -16.59 -4.33 19.03
C LYS A 39 -15.33 -4.53 19.85
N LYS A 40 -15.42 -4.54 21.19
CA LYS A 40 -14.27 -4.65 22.11
C LYS A 40 -13.31 -5.81 21.79
N LYS A 41 -13.80 -6.96 21.32
CA LYS A 41 -12.95 -8.13 20.99
C LYS A 41 -12.44 -8.16 19.55
N GLU A 42 -13.03 -7.37 18.65
CA GLU A 42 -12.78 -7.43 17.20
C GLU A 42 -12.23 -6.12 16.64
N TRP A 43 -11.99 -5.12 17.50
CA TRP A 43 -11.57 -3.76 17.14
C TRP A 43 -10.39 -3.72 16.16
N PHE A 44 -9.42 -4.63 16.31
CA PHE A 44 -8.24 -4.66 15.44
C PHE A 44 -8.59 -5.06 14.00
N ARG A 45 -9.51 -6.02 13.82
CA ARG A 45 -9.98 -6.41 12.49
C ARG A 45 -10.78 -5.28 11.84
N VAL A 46 -11.60 -4.60 12.65
CA VAL A 46 -12.35 -3.41 12.22
C VAL A 46 -11.38 -2.30 11.79
N LEU A 47 -10.30 -2.07 12.56
CA LEU A 47 -9.26 -1.10 12.22
C LEU A 47 -8.62 -1.39 10.87
N LEU A 48 -8.14 -2.63 10.63
CA LEU A 48 -7.52 -3.00 9.36
C LEU A 48 -8.49 -2.83 8.17
N THR A 49 -9.77 -3.12 8.38
CA THR A 49 -10.81 -2.92 7.36
C THR A 49 -10.99 -1.43 7.05
N TRP A 50 -11.07 -0.57 8.06
CA TRP A 50 -11.15 0.88 7.87
C TRP A 50 -9.90 1.45 7.22
N MET A 51 -8.72 0.98 7.60
CA MET A 51 -7.45 1.36 6.96
C MET A 51 -7.51 1.08 5.45
N LEU A 52 -7.97 -0.12 5.04
CA LEU A 52 -8.08 -0.47 3.63
C LEU A 52 -9.09 0.42 2.88
N MET A 53 -10.26 0.65 3.47
CA MET A 53 -11.30 1.49 2.88
C MET A 53 -10.83 2.95 2.73
N VAL A 54 -10.25 3.52 3.78
CA VAL A 54 -9.75 4.91 3.79
C VAL A 54 -8.61 5.08 2.80
N SER A 55 -7.67 4.14 2.74
CA SER A 55 -6.59 4.17 1.75
C SER A 55 -7.14 4.17 0.33
N THR A 56 -8.05 3.25 0.00
CA THR A 56 -8.63 3.15 -1.34
C THR A 56 -9.43 4.41 -1.71
N MET A 57 -10.21 4.94 -0.76
CA MET A 57 -10.94 6.22 -0.93
C MET A 57 -9.98 7.39 -1.14
N GLY A 58 -8.86 7.45 -0.42
CA GLY A 58 -7.85 8.50 -0.60
C GLY A 58 -7.20 8.47 -1.99
N ILE A 59 -6.85 7.29 -2.49
CA ILE A 59 -6.32 7.12 -3.86
C ILE A 59 -7.36 7.56 -4.89
N PHE A 60 -8.64 7.21 -4.69
CA PHE A 60 -9.73 7.63 -5.55
C PHE A 60 -9.88 9.16 -5.58
N VAL A 61 -9.94 9.82 -4.42
CA VAL A 61 -10.05 11.28 -4.32
C VAL A 61 -8.85 11.97 -4.98
N TRP A 62 -7.64 11.44 -4.78
CA TRP A 62 -6.44 11.94 -5.45
C TRP A 62 -6.56 11.83 -6.97
N ALA A 63 -6.96 10.67 -7.50
CA ALA A 63 -7.11 10.44 -8.94
C ALA A 63 -8.19 11.34 -9.58
N VAL A 64 -9.33 11.52 -8.90
CA VAL A 64 -10.40 12.43 -9.36
C VAL A 64 -9.92 13.89 -9.35
N GLY A 65 -9.17 14.29 -8.33
CA GLY A 65 -8.67 15.66 -8.21
C GLY A 65 -7.72 16.07 -9.33
N TRP A 66 -7.03 15.10 -9.94
CA TRP A 66 -6.13 15.30 -11.08
C TRP A 66 -6.75 14.97 -12.44
N ALA A 67 -7.98 14.44 -12.49
CA ALA A 67 -8.64 14.13 -13.75
C ALA A 67 -8.98 15.42 -14.52
N GLY A 68 -8.51 15.52 -15.77
CA GLY A 68 -8.76 16.66 -16.65
C GLY A 68 -7.78 17.83 -16.47
N ALA A 69 -6.67 17.61 -15.76
CA ALA A 69 -5.60 18.59 -15.66
C ALA A 69 -4.67 18.50 -16.90
N ILE A 70 -4.94 19.25 -17.97
CA ILE A 70 -4.01 19.44 -19.10
C ILE A 70 -3.98 20.93 -19.47
N PRO A 71 -2.81 21.61 -19.50
CA PRO A 71 -1.62 21.19 -20.26
C PRO A 71 -0.35 20.95 -19.44
N TYR A 72 0.41 19.95 -19.90
CA TYR A 72 1.80 19.71 -19.53
C TYR A 72 2.71 20.60 -20.38
N PRO A 73 3.81 21.15 -19.85
CA PRO A 73 4.43 20.90 -18.53
C PRO A 73 3.71 21.61 -17.38
N SER A 74 3.95 21.20 -16.12
CA SER A 74 3.13 21.58 -14.95
C SER A 74 3.12 23.09 -14.65
N GLU A 75 4.01 23.86 -15.27
CA GLU A 75 4.02 25.32 -15.28
C GLU A 75 2.83 25.92 -16.03
N MET A 76 2.18 25.16 -16.92
CA MET A 76 0.99 25.56 -17.67
C MET A 76 -0.32 25.16 -16.97
N PHE A 77 -0.25 24.54 -15.78
CA PHE A 77 -1.44 24.18 -15.04
C PHE A 77 -2.25 25.43 -14.65
N GLU A 78 -3.57 25.33 -14.82
CA GLU A 78 -4.49 26.34 -14.32
C GLU A 78 -4.28 26.52 -12.80
N GLN A 79 -4.36 27.76 -12.31
CA GLN A 79 -4.10 28.09 -10.90
C GLN A 79 -4.95 27.25 -9.93
N LYS A 80 -6.14 26.82 -10.35
CA LYS A 80 -7.00 25.88 -9.62
C LYS A 80 -6.27 24.58 -9.28
N TYR A 81 -5.60 23.94 -10.24
CA TYR A 81 -4.87 22.68 -10.04
C TYR A 81 -3.60 22.87 -9.21
N VAL A 82 -2.92 24.00 -9.38
CA VAL A 82 -1.77 24.37 -8.52
C VAL A 82 -2.19 24.48 -7.05
N ASN A 83 -3.34 25.11 -6.78
CA ASN A 83 -3.88 25.24 -5.42
C ASN A 83 -4.37 23.89 -4.85
N LEU A 84 -4.93 23.02 -5.70
CA LEU A 84 -5.36 21.68 -5.32
C LEU A 84 -4.20 20.70 -5.10
N ASN A 85 -2.99 20.98 -5.62
CA ASN A 85 -1.86 20.07 -5.47
C ASN A 85 -1.54 19.74 -4.01
N VAL A 86 -1.43 20.75 -3.14
CA VAL A 86 -1.10 20.56 -1.72
C VAL A 86 -2.07 19.61 -1.02
N PRO A 87 -3.39 19.86 -1.01
CA PRO A 87 -4.34 18.95 -0.36
C PRO A 87 -4.37 17.56 -1.01
N LEU A 88 -4.29 17.47 -2.35
CA LEU A 88 -4.28 16.19 -3.04
C LEU A 88 -3.03 15.37 -2.71
N MET A 89 -1.85 16.00 -2.61
CA MET A 89 -0.62 15.33 -2.21
C MET A 89 -0.64 14.88 -0.75
N ILE A 90 -1.28 15.62 0.16
CA ILE A 90 -1.49 15.16 1.54
C ILE A 90 -2.37 13.91 1.54
N ILE A 91 -3.50 13.93 0.82
CA ILE A 91 -4.42 12.78 0.72
C ILE A 91 -3.69 11.57 0.14
N PHE A 92 -2.93 11.76 -0.93
CA PHE A 92 -2.12 10.72 -1.56
C PHE A 92 -1.11 10.10 -0.58
N ASN A 93 -0.35 10.94 0.13
CA ASN A 93 0.65 10.47 1.09
C ASN A 93 -0.01 9.65 2.20
N VAL A 94 -1.09 10.15 2.80
CA VAL A 94 -1.83 9.42 3.85
C VAL A 94 -2.36 8.09 3.32
N ALA A 95 -2.97 8.09 2.13
CA ALA A 95 -3.54 6.89 1.54
C ALA A 95 -2.48 5.81 1.28
N PHE A 96 -1.35 6.17 0.69
CA PHE A 96 -0.24 5.25 0.43
C PHE A 96 0.49 4.82 1.70
N SER A 97 0.62 5.69 2.71
CA SER A 97 1.20 5.32 4.01
C SER A 97 0.34 4.29 4.74
N ILE A 98 -0.99 4.44 4.71
CA ILE A 98 -1.91 3.43 5.24
C ILE A 98 -1.76 2.11 4.48
N GLN A 99 -1.65 2.17 3.15
CA GLN A 99 -1.45 0.97 2.32
C GLN A 99 -0.15 0.25 2.68
N ALA A 100 0.97 0.98 2.78
CA ALA A 100 2.26 0.43 3.19
C ALA A 100 2.20 -0.18 4.61
N SER A 101 1.48 0.45 5.54
CA SER A 101 1.25 -0.06 6.89
C SER A 101 0.48 -1.39 6.90
N LEU A 102 -0.61 -1.51 6.11
CA LEU A 102 -1.37 -2.75 5.96
C LEU A 102 -0.50 -3.87 5.38
N ASN A 103 0.30 -3.53 4.38
CA ASN A 103 1.20 -4.48 3.75
C ASN A 103 2.28 -4.99 4.71
N ALA A 104 2.82 -4.12 5.55
CA ALA A 104 3.77 -4.49 6.60
C ALA A 104 3.11 -5.33 7.70
N GLU A 105 1.89 -4.98 8.10
CA GLU A 105 1.09 -5.72 9.07
C GLU A 105 0.90 -7.18 8.64
N GLU A 106 0.44 -7.38 7.40
CA GLU A 106 0.20 -8.71 6.85
C GLU A 106 1.48 -9.55 6.84
N GLY A 107 2.60 -9.01 6.34
CA GLY A 107 3.88 -9.71 6.34
C GLY A 107 4.33 -10.13 7.74
N LEU A 108 4.27 -9.21 8.71
CA LEU A 108 4.65 -9.46 10.09
C LEU A 108 3.70 -10.44 10.79
N TYR A 109 2.40 -10.34 10.51
CA TYR A 109 1.37 -11.23 11.05
C TYR A 109 1.60 -12.66 10.61
N TRP A 110 1.84 -12.89 9.33
CA TRP A 110 2.11 -14.24 8.82
C TRP A 110 3.42 -14.80 9.32
N TYR A 111 4.46 -13.96 9.41
CA TYR A 111 5.71 -14.38 10.03
C TYR A 111 5.52 -14.81 11.48
N HIS A 112 4.77 -14.02 12.27
CA HIS A 112 4.41 -14.38 13.64
C HIS A 112 3.61 -15.68 13.72
N LEU A 113 2.61 -15.87 12.85
CA LEU A 113 1.77 -17.06 12.83
C LEU A 113 2.58 -18.32 12.50
N MET A 114 3.45 -18.26 11.50
CA MET A 114 4.33 -19.39 11.16
C MET A 114 5.25 -19.75 12.32
N ARG A 115 5.80 -18.73 13.02
CA ARG A 115 6.62 -18.95 14.22
C ARG A 115 5.82 -19.56 15.36
N ALA A 116 4.59 -19.09 15.60
CA ALA A 116 3.72 -19.59 16.65
C ALA A 116 3.34 -21.07 16.43
N VAL A 117 3.09 -21.48 15.19
CA VAL A 117 2.81 -22.89 14.85
C VAL A 117 4.03 -23.79 15.07
N ARG A 118 5.23 -23.32 14.73
CA ARG A 118 6.47 -24.09 14.97
C ARG A 118 6.87 -24.15 16.46
N GLN A 119 6.50 -23.14 17.24
CA GLN A 119 6.88 -23.00 18.65
C GLN A 119 5.65 -22.72 19.53
N PRO A 120 4.72 -23.69 19.71
CA PRO A 120 3.46 -23.45 20.42
C PRO A 120 3.66 -23.09 21.90
N LYS A 121 4.73 -23.57 22.54
CA LYS A 121 5.03 -23.29 23.97
C LYS A 121 5.36 -21.82 24.24
N THR A 122 5.80 -21.06 23.24
CA THR A 122 6.16 -19.64 23.36
C THR A 122 5.21 -18.73 22.58
N ALA A 123 4.12 -19.29 22.04
CA ALA A 123 3.15 -18.55 21.24
C ALA A 123 2.40 -17.53 22.10
N ARG A 124 2.71 -16.25 21.90
CA ARG A 124 1.95 -15.12 22.45
C ARG A 124 0.87 -14.68 21.47
N ALA A 125 -0.18 -14.04 21.96
CA ALA A 125 -1.17 -13.41 21.09
C ALA A 125 -0.50 -12.30 20.25
N TRP A 126 -0.91 -12.16 18.98
CA TRP A 126 -0.40 -11.17 18.03
C TRP A 126 -0.25 -9.77 18.65
N GLN A 127 -1.32 -9.27 19.27
CA GLN A 127 -1.40 -7.93 19.89
C GLN A 127 -0.42 -7.72 21.06
N SER A 128 0.10 -8.80 21.64
CA SER A 128 1.08 -8.77 22.72
C SER A 128 2.50 -9.14 22.26
N SER A 129 2.68 -9.37 20.96
CA SER A 129 3.93 -9.82 20.38
C SER A 129 4.83 -8.63 20.01
N SER A 130 6.15 -8.84 20.01
CA SER A 130 7.12 -7.84 19.55
C SER A 130 6.89 -7.42 18.10
N PHE A 131 6.29 -8.29 17.27
CA PHE A 131 5.96 -7.98 15.87
C PHE A 131 4.88 -6.92 15.74
N PHE A 132 3.93 -6.88 16.68
CA PHE A 132 2.91 -5.83 16.72
C PHE A 132 3.52 -4.46 17.05
N TYR A 133 4.45 -4.41 18.02
CA TYR A 133 5.20 -3.19 18.30
C TYR A 133 6.10 -2.76 17.12
N ALA A 134 6.74 -3.72 16.46
CA ALA A 134 7.52 -3.45 15.25
C ALA A 134 6.64 -2.86 14.14
N TRP A 135 5.43 -3.38 13.94
CA TRP A 135 4.47 -2.84 12.99
C TRP A 135 4.10 -1.38 13.28
N ILE A 136 3.86 -1.02 14.54
CA ILE A 136 3.58 0.36 14.95
C ILE A 136 4.78 1.27 14.60
N ILE A 137 5.99 0.86 14.95
CA ILE A 137 7.21 1.62 14.67
C ILE A 137 7.41 1.79 13.17
N ILE A 138 7.30 0.72 12.38
CA ILE A 138 7.42 0.74 10.92
C ILE A 138 6.37 1.68 10.33
N THR A 139 5.13 1.61 10.81
CA THR A 139 4.05 2.49 10.35
C THR A 139 4.38 3.96 10.58
N ILE A 140 4.85 4.33 11.77
CA ILE A 140 5.22 5.71 12.11
C ILE A 140 6.40 6.17 11.25
N VAL A 141 7.47 5.37 11.18
CA VAL A 141 8.69 5.71 10.43
C VAL A 141 8.39 5.84 8.93
N CYS A 142 7.71 4.87 8.32
CA CYS A 142 7.34 4.91 6.91
C CYS A 142 6.46 6.12 6.59
N THR A 143 5.43 6.39 7.42
CA THR A 143 4.55 7.56 7.23
C THR A 143 5.33 8.87 7.33
N THR A 144 6.26 8.95 8.29
CA THR A 144 7.10 10.14 8.50
C THR A 144 8.04 10.36 7.32
N LEU A 145 8.65 9.30 6.79
CA LEU A 145 9.52 9.39 5.61
C LEU A 145 8.73 9.78 4.35
N GLN A 146 7.58 9.14 4.11
CA GLN A 146 6.70 9.43 2.97
C GLN A 146 6.18 10.87 3.01
N SER A 147 5.73 11.32 4.19
CA SER A 147 5.19 12.66 4.40
C SER A 147 6.26 13.73 4.65
N GLY A 148 7.50 13.36 4.98
CA GLY A 148 8.57 14.30 5.26
C GLY A 148 9.37 14.64 3.99
N VAL A 149 9.79 13.63 3.24
CA VAL A 149 10.70 13.79 2.10
C VAL A 149 10.03 14.50 0.91
N GLY A 150 8.73 14.28 0.70
CA GLY A 150 7.95 14.99 -0.33
C GLY A 150 7.76 16.49 -0.08
N TRP A 151 8.09 16.98 1.12
CA TRP A 151 7.88 18.38 1.53
C TRP A 151 9.19 19.11 1.85
N VAL A 152 10.35 18.48 1.59
CA VAL A 152 11.64 19.16 1.67
C VAL A 152 11.75 20.13 0.48
N PHE A 153 11.26 21.35 0.69
CA PHE A 153 11.24 22.43 -0.30
C PHE A 153 12.62 23.06 -0.49
N LYS A 154 13.04 23.19 -1.74
CA LYS A 154 14.11 24.13 -2.12
C LYS A 154 13.49 25.43 -2.64
N ARG A 155 13.22 26.39 -1.74
CA ARG A 155 12.85 27.80 -2.01
C ARG A 155 11.56 28.11 -2.83
N LYS A 156 11.12 27.25 -3.76
CA LYS A 156 9.85 27.36 -4.52
C LYS A 156 9.20 25.98 -4.66
N LEU A 157 7.87 25.94 -4.73
CA LEU A 157 7.10 24.71 -4.96
C LEU A 157 7.27 24.28 -6.43
N ASP A 158 8.07 23.27 -6.68
CA ASP A 158 8.14 22.57 -7.96
C ASP A 158 7.32 21.27 -7.84
N LEU A 159 6.22 21.23 -8.59
CA LEU A 159 5.26 20.12 -8.61
C LEU A 159 5.90 18.83 -9.13
N ASN A 160 6.80 18.93 -10.12
CA ASN A 160 7.46 17.78 -10.73
C ASN A 160 8.50 17.19 -9.78
N ASP A 161 9.31 18.04 -9.13
CA ASP A 161 10.29 17.61 -8.13
C ASP A 161 9.62 16.98 -6.90
N GLN A 162 8.52 17.58 -6.42
CA GLN A 162 7.73 17.02 -5.32
C GLN A 162 7.19 15.63 -5.68
N MET A 163 6.55 15.48 -6.86
CA MET A 163 6.01 14.20 -7.30
C MET A 163 7.11 13.16 -7.51
N ALA A 164 8.24 13.53 -8.10
CA ALA A 164 9.37 12.63 -8.33
C ALA A 164 9.94 12.08 -7.01
N LYS A 165 10.19 12.95 -6.02
CA LYS A 165 10.62 12.56 -4.68
C LYS A 165 9.61 11.65 -3.99
N THR A 166 8.33 12.00 -4.06
CA THR A 166 7.25 11.17 -3.50
C THR A 166 7.24 9.78 -4.14
N MET A 167 7.28 9.68 -5.47
CA MET A 167 7.29 8.40 -6.18
C MET A 167 8.50 7.54 -5.81
N THR A 168 9.70 8.13 -5.72
CA THR A 168 10.91 7.39 -5.31
C THR A 168 10.77 6.85 -3.89
N VAL A 169 10.40 7.69 -2.92
CA VAL A 169 10.34 7.28 -1.51
C VAL A 169 9.26 6.24 -1.28
N HIS A 170 8.08 6.44 -1.86
CA HIS A 170 6.97 5.48 -1.76
C HIS A 170 7.34 4.16 -2.43
N GLY A 171 7.94 4.20 -3.63
CA GLY A 171 8.45 3.02 -4.33
C GLY A 171 9.50 2.26 -3.53
N SER A 172 10.48 2.96 -2.94
CA SER A 172 11.53 2.33 -2.13
C SER A 172 10.97 1.67 -0.86
N ILE A 173 10.05 2.34 -0.15
CA ILE A 173 9.42 1.78 1.06
C ILE A 173 8.58 0.56 0.71
N GLU A 174 7.73 0.67 -0.31
CA GLU A 174 6.87 -0.44 -0.74
C GLU A 174 7.70 -1.62 -1.26
N PHE A 175 8.80 -1.35 -1.97
CA PHE A 175 9.75 -2.38 -2.39
C PHE A 175 10.40 -3.08 -1.19
N ALA A 176 10.84 -2.33 -0.17
CA ALA A 176 11.43 -2.91 1.05
C ALA A 176 10.42 -3.78 1.82
N VAL A 177 9.18 -3.31 1.98
CA VAL A 177 8.09 -4.09 2.60
C VAL A 177 7.79 -5.35 1.79
N MET A 178 7.78 -5.25 0.46
CA MET A 178 7.58 -6.38 -0.44
C MET A 178 8.70 -7.43 -0.32
N LEU A 179 9.98 -7.00 -0.26
CA LEU A 179 11.11 -7.90 -0.05
C LEU A 179 10.99 -8.64 1.28
N ALA A 180 10.61 -7.94 2.35
CA ALA A 180 10.37 -8.57 3.66
C ALA A 180 9.20 -9.57 3.60
N ALA A 181 8.10 -9.23 2.94
CA ALA A 181 6.95 -10.13 2.77
C ALA A 181 7.27 -11.35 1.88
N SER A 182 8.20 -11.24 0.94
CA SER A 182 8.63 -12.35 0.08
C SER A 182 9.27 -13.49 0.88
N ILE A 183 9.92 -13.19 2.01
CA ILE A 183 10.45 -14.20 2.94
C ILE A 183 9.32 -15.12 3.43
N VAL A 184 8.15 -14.54 3.74
CA VAL A 184 6.99 -15.31 4.20
C VAL A 184 6.51 -16.27 3.11
N ILE A 185 6.45 -15.80 1.87
CA ILE A 185 6.01 -16.60 0.72
C ILE A 185 6.95 -17.78 0.49
N TRP A 186 8.27 -17.58 0.57
CA TRP A 186 9.23 -18.68 0.42
C TRP A 186 9.15 -19.71 1.54
N GLN A 187 8.85 -19.30 2.78
CA GLN A 187 8.70 -20.23 3.90
C GLN A 187 7.33 -20.90 3.97
N PHE A 188 6.35 -20.39 3.23
CA PHE A 188 4.96 -20.82 3.31
C PHE A 188 4.74 -22.30 2.96
N PRO A 189 5.38 -22.91 1.95
CA PRO A 189 5.22 -24.34 1.65
C PRO A 189 5.65 -25.25 2.81
N ALA A 190 6.73 -24.89 3.51
CA ALA A 190 7.16 -25.61 4.70
C ALA A 190 6.14 -25.47 5.83
N PHE A 191 5.61 -24.26 6.03
CA PHE A 191 4.52 -24.02 6.98
C PHE A 191 3.26 -24.85 6.68
N LEU A 192 2.87 -25.02 5.40
CA LEU A 192 1.73 -25.88 5.03
C LEU A 192 1.94 -27.35 5.42
N ARG A 193 3.17 -27.84 5.33
CA ARG A 193 3.53 -29.19 5.80
C ARG A 193 3.41 -29.29 7.31
N ASP A 194 3.90 -28.30 8.04
CA ASP A 194 3.81 -28.24 9.51
C ASP A 194 2.33 -28.24 9.97
N VAL A 195 1.50 -27.39 9.34
CA VAL A 195 0.06 -27.30 9.61
C VAL A 195 -0.67 -28.62 9.31
N LYS A 196 -0.28 -29.30 8.23
CA LYS A 196 -0.81 -30.64 7.90
C LYS A 196 -0.40 -31.68 8.95
N ALA A 197 0.84 -31.63 9.44
CA ALA A 197 1.34 -32.54 10.47
C ALA A 197 0.66 -32.30 11.84
N SER A 198 0.27 -31.05 12.14
CA SER A 198 -0.51 -30.70 13.33
C SER A 198 -1.99 -31.11 13.26
N GLY A 199 -2.43 -31.79 12.20
CA GLY A 199 -3.81 -32.31 12.09
C GLY A 199 -4.84 -31.27 11.61
N ALA A 200 -4.43 -30.19 10.97
CA ALA A 200 -5.37 -29.18 10.48
C ALA A 200 -6.34 -29.75 9.42
N GLY A 201 -7.62 -29.39 9.55
CA GLY A 201 -8.69 -29.84 8.67
C GLY A 201 -8.51 -29.41 7.20
N PRO A 202 -9.15 -30.11 6.25
CA PRO A 202 -9.04 -29.83 4.81
C PRO A 202 -9.44 -28.40 4.45
N ASP A 203 -10.47 -27.83 5.10
CA ASP A 203 -10.94 -26.47 4.83
C ASP A 203 -9.89 -25.41 5.15
N VAL A 204 -9.19 -25.56 6.28
CA VAL A 204 -8.11 -24.64 6.70
C VAL A 204 -6.98 -24.70 5.67
N ARG A 205 -6.57 -25.90 5.25
CA ARG A 205 -5.50 -26.08 4.26
C ARG A 205 -5.86 -25.49 2.90
N SER A 206 -7.11 -25.67 2.44
CA SER A 206 -7.59 -25.09 1.18
C SER A 206 -7.51 -23.56 1.21
N ARG A 207 -7.97 -22.93 2.29
CA ARG A 207 -7.89 -21.46 2.47
C ARG A 207 -6.45 -20.96 2.51
N LEU A 208 -5.56 -21.67 3.20
CA LEU A 208 -4.15 -21.33 3.27
C LEU A 208 -3.46 -21.49 1.90
N HIS A 209 -3.81 -22.52 1.13
CA HIS A 209 -3.29 -22.70 -0.23
C HIS A 209 -3.75 -21.57 -1.16
N PHE A 210 -5.04 -21.22 -1.12
CA PHE A 210 -5.57 -20.08 -1.87
C PHE A 210 -4.86 -18.78 -1.45
N TYR A 211 -4.66 -18.57 -0.16
CA TYR A 211 -3.90 -17.43 0.36
C TYR A 211 -2.47 -17.38 -0.20
N HIS A 212 -1.77 -18.53 -0.27
CA HIS A 212 -0.42 -18.59 -0.83
C HIS A 212 -0.38 -18.19 -2.32
N GLU A 213 -1.29 -18.74 -3.13
CA GLU A 213 -1.37 -18.42 -4.56
C GLU A 213 -1.70 -16.94 -4.79
N ALA A 214 -2.70 -16.41 -4.07
CA ALA A 214 -3.08 -15.01 -4.15
C ALA A 214 -1.91 -14.08 -3.79
N ASN A 215 -1.12 -14.44 -2.77
CA ASN A 215 0.02 -13.62 -2.35
C ASN A 215 1.21 -13.68 -3.31
N LYS A 216 1.45 -14.80 -4.00
CA LYS A 216 2.47 -14.84 -5.06
C LYS A 216 2.15 -13.82 -6.16
N ILE A 217 0.91 -13.82 -6.64
CA ILE A 217 0.44 -12.91 -7.68
C ILE A 217 0.51 -11.46 -7.20
N ARG A 218 0.01 -11.19 -5.99
CA ARG A 218 0.03 -9.84 -5.40
C ARG A 218 1.45 -9.31 -5.20
N THR A 219 2.37 -10.12 -4.69
CA THR A 219 3.77 -9.73 -4.49
C THR A 219 4.47 -9.45 -5.82
N PHE A 220 4.20 -10.24 -6.86
CA PHE A 220 4.73 -9.99 -8.20
C PHE A 220 4.29 -8.62 -8.75
N PHE A 221 2.98 -8.34 -8.75
CA PHE A 221 2.48 -7.05 -9.24
C PHE A 221 2.95 -5.87 -8.40
N ARG A 222 3.09 -6.04 -7.08
CA ARG A 222 3.64 -5.00 -6.20
C ARG A 222 5.11 -4.76 -6.45
N ALA A 223 5.90 -5.81 -6.70
CA ALA A 223 7.29 -5.65 -7.09
C ALA A 223 7.41 -4.84 -8.40
N LEU A 224 6.62 -5.20 -9.41
CA LEU A 224 6.57 -4.48 -10.68
C LEU A 224 6.19 -3.01 -10.46
N PHE A 225 5.11 -2.75 -9.72
CA PHE A 225 4.64 -1.41 -9.41
C PHE A 225 5.68 -0.56 -8.67
N SER A 226 6.30 -1.10 -7.63
CA SER A 226 7.33 -0.40 -6.85
C SER A 226 8.57 -0.09 -7.68
N ILE A 227 9.02 -1.04 -8.52
CA ILE A 227 10.15 -0.83 -9.43
C ILE A 227 9.83 0.30 -10.41
N CYS A 228 8.64 0.28 -11.03
CA CYS A 228 8.21 1.36 -11.93
C CYS A 228 8.18 2.72 -11.23
N MET A 229 7.64 2.81 -10.00
CA MET A 229 7.64 4.07 -9.23
C MET A 229 9.06 4.57 -8.92
N ILE A 230 9.98 3.67 -8.55
CA ILE A 230 11.38 4.03 -8.29
C ILE A 230 12.03 4.56 -9.56
N ILE A 231 11.90 3.85 -10.69
CA ILE A 231 12.49 4.27 -11.98
C ILE A 231 11.96 5.65 -12.39
N LEU A 232 10.64 5.84 -12.35
CA LEU A 232 10.02 7.11 -12.72
C LEU A 232 10.42 8.26 -11.80
N GLY A 233 10.47 8.01 -10.49
CA GLY A 233 10.88 9.03 -9.52
C GLY A 233 12.37 9.40 -9.64
N VAL A 234 13.25 8.41 -9.77
CA VAL A 234 14.71 8.64 -9.90
C VAL A 234 15.04 9.35 -11.21
N ASP A 235 14.43 8.92 -12.32
CA ASP A 235 14.59 9.61 -13.59
C ASP A 235 14.04 11.04 -13.54
N GLY A 236 12.94 11.27 -12.82
CA GLY A 236 12.34 12.60 -12.63
C GLY A 236 13.22 13.58 -11.87
N MET A 237 14.10 13.07 -11.00
CA MET A 237 15.11 13.85 -10.27
C MET A 237 16.44 14.02 -11.03
N THR A 238 16.64 13.31 -12.14
CA THR A 238 17.88 13.36 -12.93
C THR A 238 17.76 14.38 -14.05
N ASP A 239 18.82 15.13 -14.35
CA ASP A 239 18.79 16.17 -15.41
C ASP A 239 18.47 15.62 -16.81
N ALA A 240 18.85 14.37 -17.08
CA ALA A 240 18.66 13.72 -18.37
C ALA A 240 17.19 13.32 -18.67
N LYS A 241 16.35 13.11 -17.63
CA LYS A 241 14.93 12.73 -17.71
C LYS A 241 14.57 11.81 -18.89
N ARG A 242 15.32 10.73 -19.12
CA ARG A 242 15.22 9.93 -20.36
C ARG A 242 13.87 9.21 -20.45
N VAL A 243 13.45 8.63 -19.34
CA VAL A 243 12.16 7.92 -19.25
C VAL A 243 11.01 8.90 -19.22
N ASN A 244 11.15 9.99 -18.46
CA ASN A 244 10.10 10.99 -18.33
C ASN A 244 9.99 11.91 -19.56
N MET A 245 11.01 12.11 -20.40
CA MET A 245 10.90 12.95 -21.61
C MET A 245 10.69 12.16 -22.90
N ASN A 246 10.72 10.83 -22.86
CA ASN A 246 10.51 9.94 -24.01
C ASN A 246 11.39 10.34 -25.22
N GLN A 247 12.65 10.69 -24.93
CA GLN A 247 13.69 10.95 -25.94
C GLN A 247 14.52 9.70 -26.17
#